data_AF-A0A8C3YU16-F1
#
_entry.id   AF-A0A8C3YU16-F1
#
_cell.length_a   1.000
_cell.length_b   1.000
_cell.length_c   1.000
_cell.angle_alpha   90.00
_cell.angle_beta   90.00
_cell.angle_gamma   90.00
#
_symmetry.space_group_name_H-M   'P 1'
#
loop_
_entity.id
_entity.type
_entity.pdbx_description
1 polymer ?
#
loop_
_entity_poly.entity_id
_entity_poly.type
_entity_poly.pdbx_seq_one_letter_code
_entity_poly.pdbx_strand_id
1 'polypeptide(L)'
;MASGGARGPTLRWALALGGAALLLLLLPTASAQACSQHTNRTCEECLKNVSCLWCNTNKACLDYPVTRVLPPSSVCQLSSARWGVCWGLFKEENPYARFENN
;
A
#
# COMPACT_ATOMS: atom_id res chain seq x y z
N MET A 1 -47.87 35.23 -4.83
CA MET A 1 -47.71 36.52 -4.12
C MET A 1 -47.89 36.27 -2.62
N ALA A 2 -47.19 37.06 -1.78
CA ALA A 2 -47.03 37.00 -0.32
C ALA A 2 -45.92 36.03 0.14
N SER A 3 -44.70 36.44 0.52
CA SER A 3 -44.18 37.52 1.39
C SER A 3 -44.38 37.27 2.89
N GLY A 4 -43.25 37.26 3.63
CA GLY A 4 -43.14 37.47 5.07
C GLY A 4 -43.02 36.18 5.89
N GLY A 5 -42.13 36.04 6.86
CA GLY A 5 -41.23 36.99 7.51
C GLY A 5 -40.40 36.25 8.57
N ALA A 6 -39.23 36.81 8.86
CA ALA A 6 -38.20 36.28 9.75
C ALA A 6 -38.67 36.02 11.18
N ARG A 7 -38.20 34.92 11.78
CA ARG A 7 -37.91 34.81 13.22
C ARG A 7 -36.67 33.94 13.41
N GLY A 8 -35.54 34.59 13.61
CA GLY A 8 -34.34 33.91 14.11
C GLY A 8 -34.58 33.45 15.55
N PRO A 9 -33.97 32.33 15.95
CA PRO A 9 -33.65 32.11 17.34
C PRO A 9 -32.15 31.91 17.53
N THR A 10 -31.60 32.80 18.36
CA THR A 10 -30.65 32.48 19.43
C THR A 10 -29.27 31.95 19.03
N LEU A 11 -28.35 32.92 19.02
CA LEU A 11 -26.96 32.93 19.48
C LEU A 11 -26.54 31.84 20.51
N ARG A 12 -26.72 30.55 20.22
CA ARG A 12 -26.32 29.43 21.10
C ARG A 12 -25.61 28.28 20.39
N TRP A 13 -25.64 28.24 19.05
CA TRP A 13 -25.00 27.17 18.26
C TRP A 13 -23.63 27.51 17.67
N ALA A 14 -23.10 28.71 17.96
CA ALA A 14 -21.81 29.14 17.39
C ALA A 14 -20.59 28.35 17.91
N LEU A 15 -20.73 27.58 19.01
CA LEU A 15 -19.61 26.89 19.65
C LEU A 15 -19.57 25.36 19.43
N ALA A 16 -20.58 24.75 18.80
CA ALA A 16 -20.61 23.30 18.63
C ALA A 16 -19.92 22.80 17.36
N LEU A 17 -19.68 23.66 16.36
CA LEU A 17 -19.15 23.25 15.05
C LEU A 17 -17.61 23.36 14.94
N GLY A 18 -16.95 24.01 15.90
CA GLY A 18 -15.48 24.20 15.86
C GLY A 18 -14.67 22.97 16.30
N GLY A 19 -15.23 22.09 17.13
CA GLY A 19 -14.49 20.96 17.71
C GLY A 19 -14.47 19.71 16.84
N ALA A 20 -15.55 19.40 16.12
CA ALA A 20 -15.68 18.15 15.37
C ALA A 20 -14.88 18.15 14.06
N ALA A 21 -14.75 19.30 13.40
CA ALA A 21 -13.96 19.43 12.17
C ALA A 21 -12.45 19.26 12.42
N LEU A 22 -11.96 19.67 13.60
CA LEU A 22 -10.55 19.53 13.97
C LEU A 22 -10.18 18.06 14.26
N LEU A 23 -11.12 17.26 14.76
CA LEU A 23 -10.88 15.85 15.10
C LEU A 23 -10.75 14.95 13.86
N LEU A 24 -11.37 15.33 12.73
CA LEU A 24 -11.27 14.59 11.46
C LEU A 24 -9.92 14.82 10.72
N LEU A 25 -9.15 15.85 11.08
CA LEU A 25 -7.82 16.11 10.52
C LEU A 25 -6.72 15.25 11.17
N LEU A 26 -7.00 14.61 12.30
CA LEU A 26 -6.03 13.82 13.06
C LEU A 26 -6.10 12.31 12.80
N LEU A 27 -6.99 11.83 11.91
CA LEU A 27 -6.94 10.42 11.55
C LEU A 27 -5.68 10.18 10.69
N PRO A 28 -4.70 9.39 11.17
CA PRO A 28 -3.69 8.87 10.27
C PRO A 28 -4.42 8.03 9.24
N THR A 29 -4.44 8.49 7.99
CA THR A 29 -4.72 7.59 6.88
C THR A 29 -3.64 6.53 6.98
N ALA A 30 -4.01 5.31 7.36
CA ALA A 30 -3.13 4.16 7.31
C ALA A 30 -2.82 3.94 5.83
N SER A 31 -1.82 4.69 5.34
CA SER A 31 -1.29 4.47 4.02
C SER A 31 -0.66 3.09 4.08
N ALA A 32 -1.32 2.12 3.44
CA ALA A 32 -0.57 0.99 2.92
C ALA A 32 0.51 1.63 2.06
N GLN A 33 1.72 1.73 2.60
CA GLN A 33 2.84 2.32 1.88
C GLN A 33 2.94 1.55 0.58
N ALA A 34 2.74 2.23 -0.55
CA ALA A 34 2.86 1.58 -1.85
C ALA A 34 4.24 0.91 -1.91
N CYS A 35 4.28 -0.38 -2.24
CA CYS A 35 5.51 -1.18 -2.26
C CYS A 35 6.62 -0.48 -3.06
N SER A 36 6.23 0.27 -4.10
CA SER A 36 7.10 1.12 -4.92
C SER A 36 8.05 2.04 -4.15
N GLN A 37 7.68 2.51 -2.95
CA GLN A 37 8.53 3.37 -2.10
C GLN A 37 9.83 2.69 -1.67
N HIS A 38 9.87 1.35 -1.67
CA HIS A 38 11.04 0.55 -1.33
C HIS A 38 11.83 0.07 -2.56
N THR A 39 11.56 0.64 -3.73
CA THR A 39 12.39 0.43 -4.92
C THR A 39 13.82 0.95 -4.69
N ASN A 40 14.81 0.24 -5.22
CA ASN A 40 16.25 0.46 -4.99
C ASN A 40 16.71 0.31 -3.53
N ARG A 41 15.94 -0.39 -2.70
CA ARG A 41 16.32 -0.74 -1.32
C ARG A 41 16.79 -2.19 -1.23
N THR A 42 16.46 -2.86 -0.13
CA THR A 42 16.72 -4.28 0.09
C THR A 42 15.43 -5.09 0.00
N CYS A 43 15.60 -6.38 -0.22
CA CYS A 43 14.51 -7.34 -0.28
C CYS A 43 13.72 -7.39 1.03
N GLU A 44 14.42 -7.29 2.15
CA GLU A 44 13.88 -7.26 3.50
C GLU A 44 13.06 -6.01 3.77
N GLU A 45 13.47 -4.86 3.23
CA GLU A 45 12.70 -3.61 3.33
C GLU A 45 11.44 -3.65 2.46
N CYS A 46 11.55 -4.20 1.24
CA CYS A 46 10.41 -4.37 0.34
C CYS A 46 9.38 -5.37 0.88
N LEU A 47 9.84 -6.51 1.39
CA LEU A 47 9.00 -7.60 1.89
C LEU A 47 8.62 -7.46 3.36
N LYS A 48 8.76 -6.26 3.94
CA LYS A 48 8.08 -5.92 5.21
C LYS A 48 6.57 -6.13 5.11
N ASN A 49 6.03 -5.93 3.91
CA ASN A 49 4.66 -6.25 3.59
C ASN A 49 4.63 -7.48 2.67
N VAL A 50 3.88 -8.51 3.09
CA VAL A 50 3.75 -9.77 2.34
C VAL A 50 2.99 -9.60 1.01
N SER A 51 2.28 -8.48 0.85
CA SER A 51 1.62 -8.09 -0.40
C SER A 51 2.58 -7.45 -1.41
N CYS A 52 3.85 -7.28 -1.07
CA CYS A 52 4.86 -6.77 -2.00
C CYS A 52 5.62 -7.90 -2.70
N LEU A 53 6.12 -7.59 -3.89
CA LEU A 53 7.06 -8.40 -4.67
C LEU A 53 8.35 -7.62 -4.86
N TRP A 54 9.45 -8.29 -4.56
CA TRP A 54 10.79 -7.83 -4.81
C TRP A 54 11.36 -8.48 -6.07
N CYS A 55 11.87 -7.66 -6.98
CA CYS A 55 12.59 -8.11 -8.16
C CYS A 55 14.08 -7.78 -8.02
N ASN A 56 14.92 -8.81 -7.92
CA ASN A 56 16.36 -8.61 -7.74
C ASN A 56 17.06 -8.02 -8.98
N THR A 57 16.56 -8.31 -10.19
CA THR A 57 17.13 -7.85 -11.47
C THR A 57 17.22 -6.33 -11.54
N ASN A 58 16.10 -5.64 -11.31
CA ASN A 58 16.01 -4.18 -11.40
C ASN A 58 15.90 -3.50 -10.03
N LYS A 59 16.09 -4.25 -8.93
CA LYS A 59 15.89 -3.79 -7.55
C LYS A 59 14.53 -3.10 -7.36
N ALA A 60 13.50 -3.61 -8.01
CA ALA A 60 12.16 -3.03 -8.01
C ALA A 60 11.32 -3.66 -6.90
N CYS A 61 10.56 -2.84 -6.20
CA CYS A 61 9.54 -3.30 -5.26
C CYS A 61 8.17 -2.86 -5.79
N LEU A 62 7.22 -3.78 -5.90
CA LEU A 62 5.91 -3.50 -6.49
C LEU A 62 4.83 -4.28 -5.77
N ASP A 63 3.61 -3.77 -5.82
CA ASP A 63 2.45 -4.43 -5.25
C ASP A 63 2.17 -5.73 -6.03
N TYR A 64 2.05 -6.82 -5.27
CA TYR A 64 1.78 -8.13 -5.81
C TYR A 64 0.47 -8.67 -5.28
N PRO A 65 -0.58 -8.70 -6.12
CA PRO A 65 -1.86 -9.23 -5.69
C PRO A 65 -1.71 -10.74 -5.46
N VAL A 66 -2.03 -11.18 -4.25
CA VAL A 66 -2.03 -12.60 -3.83
C VAL A 66 -3.11 -13.44 -4.51
N THR A 67 -3.70 -12.95 -5.59
CA THR A 67 -4.69 -13.66 -6.42
C THR A 67 -4.04 -14.77 -7.23
N ARG A 68 -2.72 -14.68 -7.49
CA ARG A 68 -1.93 -15.77 -8.06
C ARG A 68 -0.78 -16.10 -7.11
N VAL A 69 -0.44 -17.39 -7.06
CA VAL A 69 0.62 -17.90 -6.19
C VAL A 69 2.01 -17.58 -6.77
N LEU A 70 2.15 -17.56 -8.10
CA LEU A 70 3.41 -17.30 -8.81
C LEU A 70 3.33 -15.98 -9.60
N PRO A 71 4.33 -15.08 -9.47
CA PRO A 71 4.39 -13.87 -10.27
C PRO A 71 4.69 -14.21 -11.74
N PRO A 72 4.05 -13.50 -12.69
CA PRO A 72 4.32 -13.73 -14.10
C PRO A 72 5.72 -13.24 -14.48
N SER A 73 6.42 -13.95 -15.37
CA SER A 73 7.76 -13.56 -15.85
C SER A 73 7.81 -12.18 -16.50
N SER A 74 6.66 -11.66 -16.95
CA SER A 74 6.53 -10.31 -17.51
C SER A 74 6.81 -9.20 -16.48
N VAL A 75 6.60 -9.42 -15.18
CA VAL A 75 6.88 -8.40 -14.15
C VAL A 75 8.25 -8.60 -13.52
N CYS A 76 8.67 -9.85 -13.33
CA CYS A 76 10.02 -10.22 -12.94
C CYS A 76 10.21 -11.70 -13.23
N GLN A 77 11.39 -12.07 -13.70
CA GLN A 77 11.74 -13.47 -13.90
C GLN A 77 11.67 -14.21 -12.57
N LEU A 78 11.10 -15.43 -12.57
CA LEU A 78 10.73 -16.13 -11.34
C LEU A 78 11.98 -16.47 -10.51
N SER A 79 13.10 -16.75 -11.19
CA SER A 79 14.43 -16.90 -10.58
C SER A 79 14.87 -15.72 -9.71
N SER A 80 14.46 -14.50 -10.08
CA SER A 80 14.84 -13.23 -9.43
C SER A 80 13.71 -12.56 -8.63
N ALA A 81 12.48 -13.08 -8.74
CA ALA A 81 11.32 -12.64 -8.00
C ALA A 81 11.33 -13.21 -6.57
N ARG A 82 10.91 -12.42 -5.57
CA ARG A 82 10.71 -12.84 -4.18
C ARG A 82 9.42 -12.18 -3.65
N TRP A 83 8.51 -12.95 -3.05
CA TRP A 83 7.28 -12.43 -2.45
C TRP A 83 7.02 -13.17 -1.14
N GLY A 84 6.37 -12.49 -0.19
CA GLY A 84 6.09 -13.02 1.15
C GLY A 84 7.31 -13.12 2.06
N VAL A 85 8.39 -13.74 1.62
CA VAL A 85 9.62 -13.91 2.40
C VAL A 85 10.86 -13.53 1.59
N CYS A 86 11.78 -12.83 2.25
CA CYS A 86 13.10 -12.59 1.70
C CYS A 86 14.02 -13.76 2.08
N TRP A 87 14.35 -14.60 1.10
CA TRP A 87 15.30 -15.69 1.31
C TRP A 87 16.73 -15.11 1.33
N GLY A 88 17.38 -15.17 2.49
CA GLY A 88 18.72 -14.60 2.72
C GLY A 88 19.84 -15.65 2.79
N LEU A 89 21.06 -15.19 2.48
CA LEU A 89 22.40 -15.81 2.61
C LEU A 89 22.93 -16.75 1.51
N PHE A 90 22.11 -17.43 0.73
CA PHE A 90 22.57 -18.00 -0.55
C PHE A 90 21.91 -17.22 -1.68
N LYS A 91 22.72 -16.68 -2.59
CA LYS A 91 22.24 -16.04 -3.82
C LYS A 91 21.65 -17.05 -4.81
N GLU A 92 21.25 -18.22 -4.32
CA GLU A 92 20.88 -19.38 -5.09
C GLU A 92 19.36 -19.54 -4.99
N GLU A 93 18.74 -19.06 -6.06
CA GLU A 93 17.46 -19.50 -6.61
C GLU A 93 16.23 -19.44 -5.69
N ASN A 94 15.27 -18.61 -6.11
CA ASN A 94 13.89 -18.83 -5.73
C ASN A 94 13.56 -20.31 -5.95
N PRO A 95 13.12 -21.10 -4.95
CA PRO A 95 12.74 -22.50 -5.19
C PRO A 95 11.61 -22.62 -6.21
N TYR A 96 10.87 -21.52 -6.43
CA TYR A 96 9.86 -21.46 -7.46
C TYR A 96 10.42 -21.26 -8.88
N ALA A 97 11.70 -20.96 -9.06
CA ALA A 97 12.33 -20.75 -10.37
C ALA A 97 12.11 -21.93 -11.32
N ARG A 98 12.02 -23.16 -10.80
CA ARG A 98 11.75 -24.37 -11.59
C ARG A 98 10.36 -24.39 -12.25
N PHE A 99 9.42 -23.57 -11.78
CA PHE A 99 8.09 -23.47 -12.37
C PHE A 99 8.01 -22.39 -13.45
N GLU A 100 9.14 -21.75 -13.78
CA GLU A 100 9.20 -20.84 -14.92
C GLU A 100 8.94 -21.66 -16.19
N ASN A 101 7.83 -21.37 -16.89
CA ASN A 101 7.40 -22.02 -18.14
C ASN A 101 6.66 -23.38 -18.01
N ASN A 102 6.17 -23.75 -16.82
CA ASN A 102 5.22 -24.87 -16.65
C ASN A 102 3.78 -24.36 -16.58
#